data_AF-A0A091JVE1-F1
#
_entry.id   AF-A0A091JVE1-F1
#
_cell.length_a   1.000
_cell.length_b   1.000
_cell.length_c   1.000
_cell.angle_alpha   90.00
_cell.angle_beta   90.00
_cell.angle_gamma   90.00
#
_symmetry.space_group_name_H-M   'P 1'
#
loop_
_entity.id
_entity.type
_entity.pdbx_description
1 polymer ?
#
loop_
_entity_poly.entity_id
_entity_poly.type
_entity_poly.pdbx_seq_one_letter_code
_entity_poly.pdbx_strand_id
1 'polypeptide(L)'
;VDQCIPLTDPGWDPNDRDDYQQLQQYQQWIKYGLENAIPKTINWSMLYAVRQGPSETPSEFLDRIRLAMRKYTPLDPSAEVGQQQLISLFIGQSCDDIRRKLQKLRGADVRDIERLIEEAWKVFGNRESDKD
;
A
#
# COMPACT_ATOMS: atom_id res chain seq x y z
N VAL A 1 7.89 4.91 33.15
CA VAL A 1 7.07 5.22 31.95
C VAL A 1 6.50 6.62 32.04
N ASP A 2 5.95 7.02 33.19
CA ASP A 2 5.38 8.36 33.44
C ASP A 2 6.34 9.56 33.29
N GLN A 3 7.66 9.36 33.31
CA GLN A 3 8.64 10.43 33.06
C GLN A 3 8.85 10.75 31.58
N CYS A 4 8.56 9.80 30.67
CA CYS A 4 8.85 9.97 29.24
C CYS A 4 7.62 10.46 28.44
N ILE A 5 6.40 10.30 28.99
CA ILE A 5 5.13 10.73 28.37
C ILE A 5 4.26 11.34 29.49
N PRO A 6 4.59 12.56 29.96
CA PRO A 6 3.86 13.20 31.05
C PRO A 6 2.41 13.50 30.63
N LEU A 7 1.45 13.22 31.51
CA LEU A 7 0.01 13.50 31.29
C LEU A 7 -0.38 14.94 31.65
N THR A 8 0.50 15.64 32.34
CA THR A 8 0.36 17.05 32.75
C THR A 8 1.55 17.83 32.21
N ASP A 9 1.46 19.16 32.19
CA ASP A 9 2.59 20.00 31.80
C ASP A 9 3.83 19.71 32.66
N PRO A 10 4.94 19.20 32.07
CA PRO A 10 6.15 18.88 32.82
C PRO A 10 6.99 20.13 33.13
N GLY A 11 6.71 21.29 32.52
CA GLY A 11 7.45 22.53 32.74
C GLY A 11 8.87 22.53 32.16
N TRP A 12 9.16 21.70 31.15
CA TRP A 12 10.47 21.63 30.50
C TRP A 12 10.88 22.97 29.87
N ASP A 13 12.08 23.46 30.18
CA ASP A 13 12.66 24.65 29.54
C ASP A 13 13.44 24.24 28.27
N PRO A 14 13.03 24.67 27.06
CA PRO A 14 13.75 24.35 25.82
C PRO A 14 15.19 24.92 25.78
N ASN A 15 15.53 25.88 26.64
CA ASN A 15 16.87 26.45 26.74
C ASN A 15 17.79 25.66 27.67
N ASP A 16 17.24 24.79 28.53
CA ASP A 16 18.01 23.85 29.31
C ASP A 16 18.33 22.60 28.48
N ARG A 17 19.57 22.13 28.57
CA ARG A 17 20.06 21.03 27.73
C ARG A 17 19.41 19.70 28.08
N ASP A 18 19.19 19.44 29.36
CA ASP A 18 18.64 18.17 29.84
C ASP A 18 17.13 18.14 29.56
N ASP A 19 16.43 19.25 29.78
CA ASP A 19 15.01 19.38 29.43
C ASP A 19 14.76 19.30 27.91
N TYR A 20 15.67 19.84 27.10
CA TYR A 20 15.58 19.72 25.65
C TYR A 20 15.71 18.27 25.16
N GLN A 21 16.58 17.47 25.77
CA GLN A 21 16.68 16.04 25.46
C GLN A 21 15.36 15.31 25.75
N GLN A 22 14.69 15.72 26.83
CA GLN A 22 13.47 15.08 27.30
C GLN A 22 12.31 15.43 26.36
N LEU A 23 12.27 16.68 25.87
CA LEU A 23 11.36 17.11 24.82
C LEU A 23 11.55 16.32 23.52
N GLN A 24 12.80 16.10 23.08
CA GLN A 24 13.07 15.31 21.88
C GLN A 24 12.61 13.87 22.03
N GLN A 25 12.86 13.26 23.18
CA GLN A 25 12.41 11.90 23.46
C GLN A 25 10.89 11.81 23.51
N TYR A 26 10.22 12.78 24.13
CA TYR A 26 8.76 12.86 24.13
C TYR A 26 8.16 12.95 22.72
N GLN A 27 8.73 13.79 21.85
CA GLN A 27 8.29 13.90 20.46
C GLN A 27 8.43 12.57 19.70
N GLN A 28 9.52 11.83 19.92
CA GLN A 28 9.70 10.49 19.33
C GLN A 28 8.64 9.52 19.83
N TRP A 29 8.31 9.54 21.12
CA TRP A 29 7.26 8.70 21.70
C TRP A 29 5.87 9.06 21.19
N ILE A 30 5.54 10.35 21.03
CA ILE A 30 4.26 10.78 20.43
C ILE A 30 4.16 10.32 18.98
N LYS A 31 5.22 10.48 18.18
CA LYS A 31 5.25 9.99 16.80
C LYS A 31 5.05 8.48 16.75
N TYR A 32 5.80 7.73 17.56
CA TYR A 32 5.66 6.28 17.65
C TYR A 32 4.25 5.88 18.09
N GLY A 33 3.69 6.57 19.09
CA GLY A 33 2.33 6.37 19.56
C GLY A 33 1.30 6.62 18.46
N LEU A 34 1.40 7.73 17.71
CA LEU A 34 0.47 8.01 16.60
C LEU A 34 0.59 6.97 15.47
N GLU A 35 1.80 6.50 15.17
CA GLU A 35 2.05 5.49 14.14
C GLU A 35 1.54 4.08 14.53
N ASN A 36 1.49 3.77 15.83
CA ASN A 36 1.20 2.41 16.32
C ASN A 36 -0.09 2.26 17.16
N ALA A 37 -0.60 3.32 17.78
CA ALA A 37 -1.71 3.27 18.73
C ALA A 37 -3.08 3.38 18.07
N ILE A 38 -3.16 3.89 16.83
CA ILE A 38 -4.37 3.78 16.02
C ILE A 38 -4.20 2.49 15.22
N PRO A 39 -4.90 1.39 15.56
CA PRO A 39 -4.96 0.26 14.65
C PRO A 39 -5.53 0.83 13.35
N LYS A 40 -4.77 0.76 12.25
CA LYS A 40 -5.33 1.06 10.93
C LYS A 40 -6.58 0.21 10.82
N THR A 41 -7.77 0.82 10.92
CA THR A 41 -9.03 0.08 10.83
C THR A 41 -8.99 -0.61 9.48
N ILE A 42 -8.85 -1.94 9.50
CA ILE A 42 -8.57 -2.70 8.29
C ILE A 42 -9.79 -2.56 7.39
N ASN A 43 -9.66 -1.79 6.31
CA ASN A 43 -10.74 -1.49 5.41
C ASN A 43 -10.57 -2.28 4.12
N TRP A 44 -10.89 -3.57 4.21
CA TRP A 44 -10.87 -4.49 3.07
C TRP A 44 -11.80 -4.03 1.96
N SER A 45 -12.96 -3.45 2.28
CA SER A 45 -13.90 -2.94 1.27
C SER A 45 -13.26 -1.90 0.35
N MET A 46 -12.49 -0.96 0.90
CA MET A 46 -11.81 0.06 0.10
C MET A 46 -10.68 -0.54 -0.74
N LEU A 47 -9.96 -1.54 -0.23
CA LEU A 47 -8.96 -2.27 -1.01
C LEU A 47 -9.59 -3.05 -2.16
N TYR A 48 -10.70 -3.75 -1.92
CA TYR A 48 -11.40 -4.55 -2.94
C TYR A 48 -12.20 -3.69 -3.96
N ALA A 49 -12.50 -2.43 -3.62
CA ALA A 49 -13.18 -1.49 -4.50
C ALA A 49 -12.28 -0.90 -5.59
N VAL A 50 -10.96 -1.00 -5.47
CA VAL A 50 -10.01 -0.57 -6.50
C VAL A 50 -10.26 -1.40 -7.78
N ARG A 51 -10.45 -0.73 -8.91
CA ARG A 51 -10.66 -1.36 -10.24
C ARG A 51 -9.87 -0.61 -11.29
N GLN A 52 -9.25 -1.32 -12.23
CA GLN A 52 -8.50 -0.70 -13.30
C GLN A 52 -9.43 0.11 -14.22
N GLY A 53 -9.08 1.36 -14.47
CA GLY A 53 -9.79 2.20 -15.42
C GLY A 53 -9.54 1.77 -16.87
N PRO A 54 -10.44 2.09 -17.81
CA PRO A 54 -10.28 1.71 -19.22
C PRO A 54 -9.06 2.33 -19.91
N SER A 55 -8.58 3.48 -19.44
CA SER A 55 -7.39 4.16 -19.99
C SER A 55 -6.22 4.15 -19.02
N GLU A 56 -6.36 3.49 -17.88
CA GLU A 56 -5.31 3.39 -16.87
C GLU A 56 -4.33 2.28 -17.26
N THR A 57 -3.06 2.62 -17.35
CA THR A 57 -2.04 1.65 -17.74
C THR A 57 -1.88 0.57 -16.66
N PRO A 58 -1.40 -0.64 -17.02
CA PRO A 58 -1.16 -1.71 -16.05
C PRO A 58 -0.24 -1.29 -14.89
N SER A 59 0.79 -0.47 -15.17
CA SER A 59 1.74 -0.01 -14.15
C SER A 59 1.10 0.99 -13.17
N GLU A 60 0.37 1.99 -13.68
CA GLU A 60 -0.35 2.96 -12.84
C GLU A 60 -1.37 2.24 -11.93
N PHE A 61 -2.06 1.25 -12.50
CA PHE A 61 -3.02 0.45 -11.75
C PHE A 61 -2.35 -0.32 -10.61
N LEU A 62 -1.22 -0.97 -10.87
CA LEU A 62 -0.45 -1.70 -9.86
C LEU A 62 -0.01 -0.80 -8.70
N ASP A 63 0.50 0.39 -9.03
CA ASP A 63 0.94 1.34 -8.01
C ASP A 63 -0.22 1.86 -7.17
N ARG A 64 -1.41 2.01 -7.78
CA ARG A 64 -2.63 2.35 -7.04
C ARG A 64 -3.08 1.24 -6.09
N ILE A 65 -2.95 -0.04 -6.47
CA ILE A 65 -3.21 -1.16 -5.54
C ILE A 65 -2.21 -1.12 -4.39
N ARG A 66 -0.90 -0.96 -4.65
CA ARG A 66 0.13 -0.85 -3.61
C ARG A 66 -0.17 0.29 -2.63
N LEU A 67 -0.59 1.43 -3.15
CA LEU A 67 -0.99 2.58 -2.33
C LEU A 67 -2.22 2.26 -1.48
N ALA A 68 -3.24 1.63 -2.06
CA ALA A 68 -4.44 1.21 -1.35
C ALA A 68 -4.15 0.19 -0.24
N MET A 69 -3.27 -0.79 -0.49
CA MET A 69 -2.83 -1.75 0.52
C MET A 69 -2.18 -1.04 1.71
N ARG A 70 -1.22 -0.14 1.47
CA ARG A 70 -0.53 0.62 2.53
C ARG A 70 -1.47 1.55 3.31
N LYS A 71 -2.47 2.10 2.63
CA LYS A 71 -3.43 3.05 3.20
C LYS A 71 -4.53 2.38 4.04
N TYR A 72 -5.10 1.28 3.54
CA TYR A 72 -6.30 0.68 4.12
C TYR A 72 -6.06 -0.60 4.89
N THR A 73 -4.86 -1.18 4.81
CA THR A 73 -4.50 -2.43 5.49
C THR A 73 -3.11 -2.34 6.10
N PRO A 74 -2.77 -3.23 7.04
CA PRO A 74 -1.40 -3.36 7.55
C PRO A 74 -0.51 -4.21 6.61
N LEU A 75 -1.02 -4.71 5.48
CA LEU A 75 -0.21 -5.51 4.55
C LEU A 75 0.88 -4.66 3.90
N ASP A 76 2.14 -5.10 4.04
CA ASP A 76 3.25 -4.60 3.26
C ASP A 76 3.25 -5.26 1.87
N PRO A 77 3.04 -4.52 0.76
CA PRO A 77 3.07 -5.09 -0.58
C PRO A 77 4.40 -5.75 -0.96
N SER A 78 5.49 -5.47 -0.25
CA SER A 78 6.81 -6.08 -0.48
C SER A 78 7.04 -7.37 0.30
N ALA A 79 6.25 -7.65 1.33
CA ALA A 79 6.31 -8.91 2.07
C ALA A 79 5.63 -10.05 1.29
N GLU A 80 5.98 -11.30 1.57
CA GLU A 80 5.47 -12.48 0.85
C GLU A 80 3.93 -12.53 0.79
N VAL A 81 3.27 -12.41 1.96
CA VAL A 81 1.80 -12.40 2.04
C VAL A 81 1.19 -11.21 1.30
N GLY A 82 1.85 -10.05 1.38
CA GLY A 82 1.41 -8.86 0.65
C GLY A 82 1.56 -9.01 -0.86
N GLN A 83 2.64 -9.61 -1.34
CA GLN A 83 2.83 -9.92 -2.76
C GLN A 83 1.76 -10.89 -3.28
N GLN A 84 1.43 -11.94 -2.52
CA GLN A 84 0.36 -12.86 -2.88
C GLN A 84 -1.00 -12.14 -2.99
N GLN A 85 -1.30 -11.25 -2.05
CA GLN A 85 -2.52 -10.45 -2.10
C GLN A 85 -2.50 -9.44 -3.27
N LEU A 86 -1.37 -8.79 -3.52
CA LEU A 86 -1.18 -7.84 -4.61
C LEU A 86 -1.43 -8.50 -5.97
N ILE A 87 -0.90 -9.70 -6.18
CA ILE A 87 -1.13 -10.53 -7.37
C ILE A 87 -2.61 -10.86 -7.54
N SER A 88 -3.27 -11.33 -6.47
CA SER A 88 -4.69 -11.67 -6.50
C SER A 88 -5.56 -10.47 -6.86
N LEU A 89 -5.26 -9.30 -6.27
CA LEU A 89 -5.93 -8.05 -6.55
C LEU A 89 -5.70 -7.61 -7.99
N PHE A 90 -4.45 -7.60 -8.47
CA PHE A 90 -4.11 -7.21 -9.84
C PHE A 90 -4.90 -8.03 -10.86
N ILE A 91 -4.90 -9.36 -10.74
CA ILE A 91 -5.66 -10.24 -11.65
C ILE A 91 -7.17 -9.98 -11.54
N GLY A 92 -7.71 -9.92 -10.32
CA GLY A 92 -9.16 -9.84 -10.09
C GLY A 92 -9.78 -8.46 -10.37
N GLN A 93 -8.98 -7.40 -10.25
CA GLN A 93 -9.41 -6.00 -10.34
C GLN A 93 -9.00 -5.31 -11.64
N SER A 94 -8.17 -5.94 -12.48
CA SER A 94 -7.92 -5.51 -13.85
C SER A 94 -9.21 -5.44 -14.68
N CYS A 95 -9.18 -4.63 -15.74
CA CYS A 95 -10.28 -4.52 -16.69
C CYS A 95 -10.51 -5.84 -17.44
N ASP A 96 -11.71 -6.03 -18.02
CA ASP A 96 -12.22 -7.35 -18.38
C ASP A 96 -11.40 -8.12 -19.42
N ASP A 97 -10.84 -7.44 -20.41
CA ASP A 97 -9.93 -8.00 -21.41
C ASP A 97 -8.60 -8.46 -20.79
N ILE A 98 -7.95 -7.60 -20.00
CA ILE A 98 -6.71 -7.90 -19.28
C ILE A 98 -6.94 -9.04 -18.30
N ARG A 99 -7.96 -8.93 -17.45
CA ARG A 99 -8.33 -9.96 -16.46
C ARG A 99 -8.53 -11.33 -17.10
N ARG A 100 -9.28 -11.41 -18.21
CA ARG A 100 -9.48 -12.67 -18.95
C ARG A 100 -8.18 -13.25 -19.49
N LYS A 101 -7.24 -12.41 -19.91
CA LYS A 101 -5.90 -12.85 -20.34
C LYS A 101 -5.09 -13.39 -19.16
N LEU A 102 -5.01 -12.64 -18.06
CA LEU A 102 -4.24 -13.01 -16.88
C LEU A 102 -4.78 -14.32 -16.23
N GLN A 103 -6.09 -14.50 -16.19
CA GLN A 103 -6.73 -15.72 -15.67
C GLN A 103 -6.42 -16.99 -16.49
N LYS A 104 -5.90 -16.86 -17.72
CA LYS A 104 -5.49 -18.01 -18.54
C LYS A 104 -4.06 -18.48 -18.26
N LEU A 105 -3.25 -17.66 -17.58
CA LEU A 105 -1.91 -18.05 -17.15
C LEU A 105 -1.99 -19.18 -16.11
N ARG A 106 -0.94 -19.99 -16.00
CA ARG A 106 -0.89 -21.17 -15.12
C ARG A 106 0.48 -21.28 -14.46
N GLY A 107 0.55 -22.02 -13.37
CA GLY A 107 1.83 -22.41 -12.75
C GLY A 107 2.56 -21.24 -12.10
N ALA A 108 3.84 -21.09 -12.42
CA ALA A 108 4.70 -20.03 -11.87
C ALA A 108 4.30 -18.64 -12.39
N ASP A 109 3.81 -18.55 -13.63
CA ASP A 109 3.48 -17.27 -14.28
C ASP A 109 2.40 -16.46 -13.54
N VAL A 110 1.50 -17.14 -12.80
CA VAL A 110 0.44 -16.48 -12.02
C VAL A 110 0.97 -15.94 -10.70
N ARG A 111 2.14 -16.40 -10.24
CA ARG A 111 2.77 -15.96 -8.99
C ARG A 111 3.85 -14.90 -9.20
N ASP A 112 4.12 -14.57 -10.45
CA ASP A 112 5.13 -13.58 -10.83
C ASP A 112 4.43 -12.28 -11.28
N ILE A 113 4.56 -11.24 -10.46
CA ILE A 113 3.94 -9.95 -10.74
C ILE A 113 4.54 -9.28 -11.98
N GLU A 114 5.83 -9.48 -12.27
CA GLU A 114 6.47 -8.90 -13.45
C GLU A 114 5.88 -9.52 -14.72
N ARG A 115 5.73 -10.84 -14.71
CA ARG A 115 5.09 -11.56 -15.83
C ARG A 115 3.64 -11.15 -16.06
N LEU A 116 2.89 -10.90 -14.99
CA LEU A 116 1.51 -10.42 -15.07
C LEU A 116 1.44 -9.00 -15.68
N ILE A 117 2.34 -8.11 -15.29
CA ILE A 117 2.42 -6.75 -15.84
C ILE A 117 2.76 -6.79 -17.34
N GLU A 118 3.73 -7.61 -17.75
CA GLU A 118 4.10 -7.77 -19.15
C GLU A 118 2.91 -8.21 -20.02
N GLU A 119 2.16 -9.23 -19.59
CA GLU A 119 0.99 -9.71 -20.33
C GLU A 119 -0.15 -8.69 -20.33
N ALA A 120 -0.32 -7.93 -19.23
CA ALA A 120 -1.29 -6.85 -19.18
C ALA A 120 -0.95 -5.71 -20.16
N TRP A 121 0.34 -5.36 -20.28
CA TRP A 121 0.81 -4.37 -21.25
C TRP A 121 0.56 -4.78 -22.70
N LYS A 122 0.76 -6.06 -23.03
CA LYS A 122 0.46 -6.56 -24.39
C LYS A 122 -1.02 -6.37 -24.74
N VAL A 123 -1.93 -6.68 -23.80
CA VAL A 123 -3.37 -6.50 -24.03
C VAL A 123 -3.74 -5.02 -24.11
N PHE A 124 -3.20 -4.18 -23.22
CA PHE A 124 -3.44 -2.75 -23.23
C PHE A 124 -2.95 -2.09 -24.53
N GLY A 125 -1.74 -2.42 -24.97
CA GLY A 125 -1.16 -1.90 -26.21
C GLY A 125 -1.97 -2.27 -27.45
N ASN A 126 -2.41 -3.52 -27.55
CA ASN A 126 -3.28 -3.98 -28.66
C ASN A 126 -4.59 -3.20 -28.73
N ARG A 127 -5.13 -2.77 -27.58
CA ARG A 127 -6.36 -1.98 -27.52
C ARG A 127 -6.16 -0.55 -28.03
N GLU A 128 -5.00 0.05 -27.78
CA GLU A 128 -4.71 1.40 -28.28
C GLU A 128 -4.46 1.36 -29.78
N SER A 129 -3.76 0.34 -30.29
CA SER A 129 -3.55 0.18 -31.74
C SER A 129 -4.84 -0.10 -32.54
N ASP A 130 -5.88 -0.64 -31.91
CA ASP A 130 -7.19 -0.88 -32.56
C ASP A 130 -8.10 0.37 -32.59
N LYS A 131 -7.73 1.45 -31.89
CA LYS A 131 -8.47 2.72 -31.87
C LYS A 131 -7.97 3.75 -32.88
N ASP A 132 -6.75 3.54 -33.39
CA ASP A 132 -6.11 4.35 -34.44
C ASP A 132 -6.37 3.76 -35.84
#